data_AF-G3BAH7-F1
#
_entry.id   AF-G3BAH7-F1
#
_cell.length_a   1.000
_cell.length_b   1.000
_cell.length_c   1.000
_cell.angle_alpha   90.00
_cell.angle_beta   90.00
_cell.angle_gamma   90.00
#
_symmetry.space_group_name_H-M   'P 1'
#
loop_
_entity.id
_entity.type
_entity.pdbx_description
1 polymer ?
#
loop_
_entity_poly.entity_id
_entity_poly.type
_entity_poly.pdbx_seq_one_letter_code
_entity_poly.pdbx_strand_id
1 'polypeptide(L)'
;MAKIPARLQSSVLVDVPEETRSSVLLNVQLQLMLKRQDPTVATFILENIQSPLNHGLLEVFFFNYLNAENFVSLVSLLELCIEDKQFIPSNALWSRYLSLTCEVFSLEGAKLIFHNVIDDYKFVVQDCSAYNSTHPVPFLVSPDSLSTLAMIFQKNSEPQYIIFLRDYFRRFYSLYGHRTTFKSISISLVEAYCGAGDAVNALRSFKYLCMLFRDHSNFQARSDYLETIYSILNDTSRWRVNNIRTNGVQYPDWPEELKSEDDKLQDSEVKGSLFRPIDAKSNSTRVFATLDGSIQLNDLPMFDEFITKTVLKHMQSDSTQKIPTLMKLIKSNHYMLTTFIVSGLASNNYFAEALIIMKKLQLKHLDLSLPVLLKDETFLILFMNCKRRLNNPESNELHNFDKLLEFNDYINELLKFYFKGKERFKKPFVNPVIMSIYISLIVDGPKFQSSILESNLTFFKNKRQKNDKIYLSPDDYKKLDQVYDISRSQFKDLVLPN
;
A
#
# COMPACT_ATOMS: atom_id res chain seq x y z
N MET A 1 11.40 -32.73 74.14
CA MET A 1 10.43 -31.68 74.53
C MET A 1 11.19 -30.37 74.68
N ALA A 2 11.15 -29.52 73.65
CA ALA A 2 11.77 -28.19 73.68
C ALA A 2 10.66 -27.13 73.63
N LYS A 3 10.68 -26.20 74.58
CA LYS A 3 9.68 -25.15 74.81
C LYS A 3 9.76 -24.11 73.69
N ILE A 4 8.62 -23.86 73.04
CA ILE A 4 8.40 -22.72 72.13
C ILE A 4 8.28 -21.45 72.98
N PRO A 5 9.01 -20.36 72.68
CA PRO A 5 8.84 -19.10 73.41
C PRO A 5 7.51 -18.44 73.04
N ALA A 6 6.68 -18.20 74.05
CA ALA A 6 5.49 -17.37 73.96
C ALA A 6 5.88 -15.90 73.76
N ARG A 7 5.93 -15.45 72.50
CA ARG A 7 5.93 -14.03 72.13
C ARG A 7 5.43 -13.84 70.69
N LEU A 8 4.20 -14.28 70.45
CA LEU A 8 3.38 -13.88 69.31
C LEU A 8 1.93 -13.76 69.79
N GLN A 9 1.70 -12.86 70.74
CA GLN A 9 0.36 -12.34 70.99
C GLN A 9 0.46 -10.82 71.08
N SER A 10 -0.46 -10.19 70.36
CA SER A 10 -0.81 -8.77 70.36
C SER A 10 0.29 -7.79 69.97
N SER A 11 0.47 -7.58 68.66
CA SER A 11 0.50 -6.22 68.09
C SER A 11 0.49 -6.30 66.57
N VAL A 12 -0.26 -5.37 65.98
CA VAL A 12 -0.40 -5.12 64.54
C VAL A 12 -1.39 -6.06 63.81
N LEU A 13 -2.64 -6.10 64.28
CA LEU A 13 -3.75 -6.07 63.32
C LEU A 13 -3.77 -4.65 62.77
N VAL A 14 -3.09 -4.42 61.66
CA VAL A 14 -3.46 -3.28 60.80
C VAL A 14 -4.88 -3.59 60.36
N ASP A 15 -5.83 -2.73 60.70
CA ASP A 15 -7.15 -2.73 60.10
C ASP A 15 -6.96 -2.43 58.61
N VAL A 16 -6.74 -3.50 57.85
CA VAL A 16 -6.80 -3.48 56.40
C VAL A 16 -8.26 -3.17 56.04
N PRO A 17 -8.53 -2.07 55.31
CA PRO A 17 -9.87 -1.69 54.91
C PRO A 17 -10.65 -2.87 54.28
N GLU A 18 -11.95 -2.99 54.53
CA GLU A 18 -12.79 -4.10 54.01
C GLU A 18 -12.68 -4.24 52.47
N GLU A 19 -12.54 -3.13 51.76
CA GLU A 19 -12.30 -3.09 50.31
C GLU A 19 -11.01 -3.83 49.91
N THR A 20 -9.95 -3.73 50.71
CA THR A 20 -8.67 -4.39 50.42
C THR A 20 -8.73 -5.89 50.73
N ARG A 21 -9.53 -6.31 51.73
CA ARG A 21 -9.77 -7.75 52.00
C ARG A 21 -10.59 -8.40 50.89
N SER A 22 -11.60 -7.70 50.36
CA SER A 22 -12.41 -8.16 49.22
C SER A 22 -11.57 -8.35 47.95
N SER A 23 -10.70 -7.37 47.63
CA SER A 23 -9.80 -7.45 46.47
C SER A 23 -8.82 -8.63 46.53
N VAL A 24 -8.24 -8.93 47.69
CA VAL A 24 -7.32 -10.06 47.84
C VAL A 24 -8.03 -11.39 47.57
N LEU A 25 -9.27 -11.54 48.05
CA LEU A 25 -10.05 -12.76 47.87
C LEU A 25 -10.42 -13.00 46.40
N LEU A 26 -10.84 -11.95 45.69
CA LEU A 26 -11.13 -12.00 44.25
C LEU A 26 -9.90 -12.42 43.44
N ASN A 27 -8.72 -11.92 43.80
CA ASN A 27 -7.47 -12.25 43.12
C ASN A 27 -6.99 -13.68 43.38
N VAL A 28 -7.17 -14.20 44.60
CA VAL A 28 -6.91 -15.62 44.90
C VAL A 28 -7.87 -16.52 44.11
N GLN A 29 -9.14 -16.13 43.99
CA GLN A 29 -10.12 -16.86 43.20
C GLN A 29 -9.74 -16.88 41.71
N LEU A 30 -9.38 -15.72 41.14
CA LEU A 30 -8.90 -15.63 39.75
C LEU A 30 -7.68 -16.53 39.51
N GLN A 31 -6.71 -16.52 40.41
CA GLN A 31 -5.51 -17.36 40.31
C GLN A 31 -5.86 -18.86 40.31
N LEU A 32 -6.79 -19.28 41.18
CA LEU A 32 -7.24 -20.67 41.24
C LEU A 32 -7.99 -21.08 39.96
N MET A 33 -8.85 -20.21 39.42
CA MET A 33 -9.57 -20.46 38.17
C MET A 33 -8.61 -20.58 36.98
N LEU A 34 -7.62 -19.69 36.87
CA LEU A 34 -6.58 -19.74 35.82
C LEU A 34 -5.75 -21.02 35.89
N LYS A 35 -5.33 -21.43 37.10
CA LYS A 35 -4.58 -22.68 37.30
C LYS A 35 -5.39 -23.92 36.89
N ARG A 36 -6.71 -23.87 37.04
CA ARG A 36 -7.64 -24.95 36.67
C ARG A 36 -8.08 -24.91 35.20
N GLN A 37 -7.68 -23.88 34.45
CA GLN A 37 -8.17 -23.62 33.09
C GLN A 37 -9.70 -23.59 33.03
N ASP A 38 -10.32 -22.96 34.03
CA ASP A 38 -11.78 -22.88 34.12
C ASP A 38 -12.35 -22.06 32.95
N PRO A 39 -13.32 -22.58 32.17
CA PRO A 39 -13.91 -21.85 31.05
C PRO A 39 -14.70 -20.61 31.49
N THR A 40 -15.07 -20.49 32.77
CA THR A 40 -15.87 -19.38 33.29
C THR A 40 -15.05 -18.15 33.71
N VAL A 41 -13.72 -18.17 33.53
CA VAL A 41 -12.83 -17.06 33.91
C VAL A 41 -13.24 -15.74 33.22
N ALA A 42 -13.63 -15.78 31.95
CA ALA A 42 -14.05 -14.58 31.23
C ALA A 42 -15.29 -13.93 31.86
N THR A 43 -16.29 -14.72 32.25
CA THR A 43 -17.50 -14.25 32.94
C THR A 43 -17.16 -13.70 34.31
N PHE A 44 -16.28 -14.37 35.06
CA PHE A 44 -15.81 -13.88 36.36
C PHE A 44 -15.12 -12.52 36.25
N ILE A 45 -14.28 -12.30 35.22
CA ILE A 45 -13.63 -11.01 34.98
C ILE A 45 -14.67 -9.93 34.67
N LEU A 46 -15.68 -10.22 33.85
CA LEU A 46 -16.74 -9.27 33.51
C LEU A 46 -17.59 -8.87 34.73
N GLU A 47 -17.99 -9.85 35.55
CA GLU A 47 -18.78 -9.60 36.76
C GLU A 47 -18.02 -8.76 37.80
N ASN A 48 -16.68 -8.82 37.77
CA ASN A 48 -15.82 -8.13 38.73
C ASN A 48 -15.00 -7.01 38.10
N ILE A 49 -15.40 -6.51 36.92
CA ILE A 49 -14.62 -5.51 36.18
C ILE A 49 -14.47 -4.18 36.93
N GLN A 50 -15.40 -3.85 37.83
CA GLN A 50 -15.32 -2.65 38.67
C GLN A 50 -14.39 -2.82 39.88
N SER A 51 -13.95 -4.05 40.18
CA SER A 51 -13.09 -4.36 41.31
C SER A 51 -11.61 -4.41 40.90
N PRO A 52 -10.67 -4.03 41.78
CA PRO A 52 -9.24 -4.05 41.46
C PRO A 52 -8.72 -5.49 41.36
N LEU A 53 -8.70 -6.00 40.13
CA LEU A 53 -8.11 -7.29 39.75
C LEU A 53 -6.60 -7.12 39.51
N ASN A 54 -5.84 -8.17 39.80
CA ASN A 54 -4.40 -8.19 39.69
C ASN A 54 -4.00 -8.19 38.22
N HIS A 55 -3.22 -7.19 37.84
CA HIS A 55 -2.74 -6.98 36.48
C HIS A 55 -2.01 -8.20 35.90
N GLY A 56 -1.12 -8.83 36.67
CA GLY A 56 -0.37 -10.01 36.21
C GLY A 56 -1.25 -11.24 35.97
N LEU A 57 -2.32 -11.41 36.73
CA LEU A 57 -3.29 -12.49 36.50
C LEU A 57 -4.13 -12.24 35.25
N LEU A 58 -4.54 -11.00 35.02
CA LEU A 58 -5.23 -10.60 33.79
C LEU A 58 -4.32 -10.78 32.56
N GLU A 59 -3.05 -10.44 32.68
CA GLU A 59 -2.04 -10.64 31.63
C GLU A 59 -1.92 -12.12 31.23
N VAL A 60 -1.80 -13.02 32.22
CA VAL A 60 -1.75 -14.47 32.00
C VAL A 60 -3.05 -14.98 31.37
N PHE A 61 -4.20 -14.48 31.83
CA PHE A 61 -5.49 -14.81 31.23
C PHE A 61 -5.53 -14.44 29.75
N PHE A 62 -5.29 -13.17 29.41
CA PHE A 62 -5.36 -12.69 28.04
C PHE A 62 -4.34 -13.37 27.13
N PHE A 63 -3.14 -13.67 27.64
CA PHE A 63 -2.15 -14.41 26.88
C PHE A 63 -2.60 -15.84 26.56
N ASN A 64 -3.22 -16.54 27.53
CA ASN A 64 -3.77 -17.87 27.30
C ASN A 64 -4.99 -17.82 26.38
N TYR A 65 -5.86 -16.81 26.55
CA TYR A 65 -7.08 -16.64 25.77
C TYR A 65 -6.78 -16.26 24.31
N LEU A 66 -5.70 -15.51 24.05
CA LEU A 66 -5.17 -15.25 22.71
C LEU A 66 -4.76 -16.52 21.95
N ASN A 67 -4.34 -17.56 22.68
CA ASN A 67 -3.97 -18.84 22.07
C ASN A 67 -5.17 -19.77 21.89
N ALA A 68 -6.33 -19.43 22.45
CA ALA A 68 -7.60 -20.09 22.17
C ALA A 68 -8.26 -19.41 20.95
N GLU A 69 -8.78 -20.17 19.99
CA GLU A 69 -9.23 -19.70 18.67
C GLU A 69 -10.48 -18.77 18.67
N ASN A 70 -10.81 -18.09 19.77
CA ASN A 70 -11.94 -17.16 19.86
C ASN A 70 -11.49 -15.69 19.96
N PHE A 71 -11.01 -15.17 18.82
CA PHE A 71 -10.46 -13.82 18.71
C PHE A 71 -11.51 -12.71 18.92
N VAL A 72 -12.77 -12.92 18.53
CA VAL A 72 -13.81 -11.88 18.64
C VAL A 72 -14.18 -11.62 20.10
N SER A 73 -14.43 -12.67 20.89
CA SER A 73 -14.73 -12.51 22.32
C SER A 73 -13.55 -11.92 23.08
N LEU A 74 -12.31 -12.22 22.66
CA LEU A 74 -11.11 -11.61 23.21
C LEU A 74 -11.09 -10.10 23.00
N VAL A 75 -11.36 -9.62 21.77
CA VAL A 75 -11.32 -8.19 21.43
C VAL A 75 -12.28 -7.42 22.34
N SER A 76 -13.54 -7.86 22.45
CA SER A 76 -14.55 -7.18 23.27
C SER A 76 -14.20 -7.18 24.76
N LEU A 77 -13.69 -8.29 25.29
CA LEU A 77 -13.30 -8.37 26.69
C LEU A 77 -12.09 -7.49 27.00
N LEU A 78 -11.10 -7.48 26.10
CA LEU A 78 -9.91 -6.65 26.24
C LEU A 78 -10.25 -5.16 26.16
N GLU A 79 -11.12 -4.77 25.23
CA GLU A 79 -11.63 -3.40 25.08
C GLU A 79 -12.29 -2.92 26.37
N LEU A 80 -13.23 -3.69 26.94
CA LEU A 80 -13.88 -3.36 28.20
C LEU A 80 -12.88 -3.19 29.36
N CYS A 81 -11.91 -4.11 29.50
CA CYS A 81 -10.90 -4.02 30.56
C CYS A 81 -9.98 -2.79 30.42
N ILE A 82 -9.76 -2.31 29.18
CA ILE A 82 -8.95 -1.12 28.89
C ILE A 82 -9.75 0.17 29.11
N GLU A 83 -11.04 0.19 28.76
CA GLU A 83 -11.93 1.34 28.94
C GLU A 83 -12.10 1.69 30.43
N ASP A 84 -12.31 0.68 31.28
CA ASP A 84 -12.46 0.83 32.73
C ASP A 84 -11.14 1.13 33.47
N LYS A 85 -10.02 1.28 32.73
CA LYS A 85 -8.66 1.56 33.25
C LYS A 85 -8.13 0.54 34.26
N GLN A 86 -8.75 -0.64 34.34
CA GLN A 86 -8.33 -1.74 35.22
C GLN A 86 -7.08 -2.44 34.68
N PHE A 87 -6.91 -2.43 33.36
CA PHE A 87 -5.88 -3.20 32.69
C PHE A 87 -5.16 -2.37 31.62
N ILE A 88 -3.83 -2.37 31.70
CA ILE A 88 -2.94 -1.77 30.69
C ILE A 88 -2.09 -2.90 30.11
N PRO A 89 -2.41 -3.43 28.91
CA PRO A 89 -1.69 -4.59 28.39
C PRO A 89 -0.18 -4.32 28.28
N SER A 90 0.65 -5.31 28.59
CA SER A 90 2.09 -5.16 28.39
C SER A 90 2.45 -5.07 26.89
N ASN A 91 3.65 -4.59 26.60
CA ASN A 91 4.18 -4.58 25.23
C ASN A 91 4.23 -5.97 24.59
N ALA A 92 4.47 -7.02 25.38
CA ALA A 92 4.49 -8.40 24.89
C ALA A 92 3.09 -8.87 24.48
N LEU A 93 2.08 -8.55 25.29
CA LEU A 93 0.68 -8.87 25.00
C LEU A 93 0.17 -8.08 23.80
N TRP A 94 0.47 -6.77 23.71
CA TRP A 94 0.13 -5.98 22.53
C TRP A 94 0.81 -6.48 21.26
N SER A 95 2.09 -6.87 21.33
CA SER A 95 2.81 -7.41 20.19
C SER A 95 2.19 -8.72 19.71
N ARG A 96 1.81 -9.62 20.64
CA ARG A 96 1.12 -10.87 20.30
C ARG A 96 -0.28 -10.61 19.72
N TYR A 97 -1.04 -9.71 20.33
CA TYR A 97 -2.37 -9.31 19.87
C TYR A 97 -2.32 -8.71 18.46
N LEU A 98 -1.35 -7.84 18.19
CA LEU A 98 -1.09 -7.28 16.86
C LEU A 98 -0.77 -8.36 15.83
N SER A 99 0.13 -9.29 16.14
CA SER A 99 0.46 -10.40 15.24
C SER A 99 -0.80 -11.18 14.86
N LEU A 100 -1.59 -11.57 15.86
CA LEU A 100 -2.80 -12.36 15.64
C LEU A 100 -3.88 -11.56 14.89
N THR A 101 -4.02 -10.26 15.18
CA THR A 101 -4.91 -9.36 14.43
C THR A 101 -4.55 -9.34 12.94
N CYS A 102 -3.26 -9.26 12.64
CA CYS A 102 -2.74 -9.30 11.28
C CYS A 102 -2.93 -10.66 10.61
N GLU A 103 -2.78 -11.77 11.34
CA GLU A 103 -2.99 -13.14 10.85
C GLU A 103 -4.47 -13.40 10.52
N VAL A 104 -5.38 -12.99 11.40
CA VAL A 104 -6.84 -13.20 11.26
C VAL A 104 -7.51 -12.15 10.38
N PHE A 105 -6.79 -11.05 10.05
CA PHE A 105 -7.33 -9.91 9.30
C PHE A 105 -8.59 -9.29 9.97
N SER A 106 -8.58 -9.18 11.29
CA SER A 106 -9.72 -8.65 12.07
C SER A 106 -9.77 -7.12 12.07
N LEU A 107 -10.88 -6.54 11.64
CA LEU A 107 -11.10 -5.08 11.67
C LEU A 107 -11.19 -4.53 13.09
N GLU A 108 -11.99 -5.17 13.95
CA GLU A 108 -12.18 -4.70 15.34
C GLU A 108 -10.87 -4.78 16.13
N GLY A 109 -10.08 -5.82 15.90
CA GLY A 109 -8.74 -5.91 16.47
C GLY A 109 -7.82 -4.78 16.00
N ALA A 110 -7.88 -4.46 14.70
CA ALA A 110 -7.09 -3.37 14.12
C ALA A 110 -7.49 -1.99 14.68
N LYS A 111 -8.80 -1.76 14.91
CA LYS A 111 -9.31 -0.54 15.54
C LYS A 111 -8.85 -0.42 16.99
N LEU A 112 -8.90 -1.50 17.77
CA LEU A 112 -8.41 -1.48 19.15
C LEU A 112 -6.92 -1.14 19.22
N ILE A 113 -6.10 -1.71 18.34
CA ILE A 113 -4.67 -1.36 18.20
C ILE A 113 -4.51 0.09 17.79
N PHE A 114 -5.31 0.54 16.83
CA PHE A 114 -5.24 1.91 16.36
C PHE A 114 -5.44 2.90 17.52
N HIS A 115 -6.53 2.75 18.27
CA HIS A 115 -6.91 3.68 19.33
C HIS A 115 -6.04 3.61 20.59
N ASN A 116 -5.26 2.53 20.79
CA ASN A 116 -4.46 2.37 22.02
C ASN A 116 -2.94 2.36 21.78
N VAL A 117 -2.49 2.11 20.54
CA VAL A 117 -1.05 2.00 20.22
C VAL A 117 -0.60 3.04 19.20
N ILE A 118 -1.47 3.40 18.24
CA ILE A 118 -1.10 4.25 17.11
C ILE A 118 -1.53 5.71 17.34
N ASP A 119 -2.78 5.89 17.74
CA ASP A 119 -3.43 7.16 18.04
C ASP A 119 -4.10 7.06 19.42
N ASP A 120 -3.29 7.03 20.48
CA ASP A 120 -3.78 6.95 21.86
C ASP A 120 -4.59 8.20 22.22
N TYR A 121 -5.92 8.08 22.11
CA TYR A 121 -6.89 9.15 22.35
C TYR A 121 -6.91 9.63 23.81
N LYS A 122 -6.42 8.84 24.77
CA LYS A 122 -6.49 9.16 26.21
C LYS A 122 -5.64 10.38 26.59
N PHE A 123 -4.71 10.81 25.73
CA PHE A 123 -3.88 12.00 25.95
C PHE A 123 -4.38 13.28 25.27
N VAL A 124 -5.34 13.18 24.35
CA VAL A 124 -5.90 14.35 23.63
C VAL A 124 -6.72 15.26 24.56
N VAL A 125 -7.27 14.70 25.64
CA VAL A 125 -8.19 15.41 26.54
C VAL A 125 -7.47 16.31 27.55
N GLN A 126 -6.17 16.12 27.82
CA GLN A 126 -5.48 16.84 28.90
C GLN A 126 -4.63 18.05 28.48
N ASP A 127 -4.26 18.23 27.20
CA ASP A 127 -3.45 19.38 26.76
C ASP A 127 -3.82 19.90 25.36
N CYS A 128 -4.87 20.73 25.28
CA CYS A 128 -5.40 21.32 24.06
C CYS A 128 -4.56 22.44 23.40
N SER A 129 -3.23 22.51 23.60
CA SER A 129 -2.46 23.64 23.03
C SER A 129 -1.16 23.30 22.31
N ALA A 130 -0.85 22.01 22.09
CA ALA A 130 0.11 21.59 21.09
C ALA A 130 0.01 20.08 20.89
N TYR A 131 -0.04 19.63 19.63
CA TYR A 131 0.35 18.28 19.22
C TYR A 131 1.84 18.09 19.59
N ASN A 132 2.13 17.86 20.88
CA ASN A 132 3.46 17.82 21.44
C ASN A 132 4.14 16.49 21.07
N SER A 133 5.15 16.58 20.22
CA SER A 133 5.94 15.51 19.60
C SER A 133 6.71 14.53 20.51
N THR A 134 6.40 14.49 21.81
CA THR A 134 7.02 13.65 22.85
C THR A 134 6.03 12.66 23.43
N HIS A 135 5.04 12.22 22.65
CA HIS A 135 4.14 11.15 23.09
C HIS A 135 4.92 9.83 23.16
N PRO A 136 5.04 9.19 24.35
CA PRO A 136 5.63 7.87 24.46
C PRO A 136 4.71 6.88 23.77
N VAL A 137 5.20 6.25 22.70
CA VAL A 137 4.49 5.12 22.09
C VAL A 137 4.88 3.88 22.90
N PRO A 138 3.92 3.05 23.36
CA PRO A 138 4.21 1.93 24.27
C PRO A 138 5.28 0.99 23.69
N PHE A 139 5.23 0.74 22.38
CA PHE A 139 6.28 0.07 21.61
C PHE A 139 6.15 0.40 20.11
N LEU A 140 7.23 0.19 19.34
CA LEU A 140 7.22 0.42 17.90
C LEU A 140 6.53 -0.73 17.15
N VAL A 141 5.50 -0.39 16.38
CA VAL A 141 4.76 -1.33 15.53
C VAL A 141 5.59 -1.63 14.28
N SER A 142 5.88 -2.91 14.02
CA SER A 142 6.73 -3.30 12.88
C SER A 142 6.21 -2.78 11.52
N PRO A 143 7.10 -2.44 10.56
CA PRO A 143 6.69 -1.99 9.23
C PRO A 143 5.75 -2.97 8.50
N ASP A 144 5.99 -4.27 8.63
CA ASP A 144 5.16 -5.29 7.98
C ASP A 144 3.76 -5.33 8.60
N SER A 145 3.66 -5.23 9.93
CA SER A 145 2.37 -5.09 10.63
C SER A 145 1.63 -3.83 10.21
N LEU A 146 2.32 -2.68 10.05
CA LEU A 146 1.70 -1.45 9.55
C LEU A 146 1.14 -1.61 8.13
N SER A 147 1.84 -2.34 7.25
CA SER A 147 1.35 -2.66 5.91
C SER A 147 0.08 -3.52 5.99
N THR A 148 0.08 -4.56 6.82
CA THR A 148 -1.09 -5.45 6.97
C THR A 148 -2.28 -4.73 7.58
N LEU A 149 -2.07 -3.87 8.60
CA LEU A 149 -3.11 -3.01 9.15
C LEU A 149 -3.71 -2.09 8.08
N ALA A 150 -2.87 -1.47 7.24
CA ALA A 150 -3.35 -0.65 6.13
C ALA A 150 -4.19 -1.46 5.13
N MET A 151 -3.83 -2.72 4.86
CA MET A 151 -4.63 -3.62 4.03
C MET A 151 -5.96 -4.01 4.67
N ILE A 152 -6.01 -4.22 6.00
CA ILE A 152 -7.25 -4.48 6.74
C ILE A 152 -8.21 -3.29 6.60
N PHE A 153 -7.74 -2.06 6.87
CA PHE A 153 -8.56 -0.86 6.72
C PHE A 153 -8.94 -0.59 5.26
N GLN A 154 -8.06 -0.91 4.30
CA GLN A 154 -8.37 -0.82 2.88
C GLN A 154 -9.55 -1.72 2.49
N LYS A 155 -9.53 -2.99 2.92
CA LYS A 155 -10.63 -3.94 2.63
C LYS A 155 -11.97 -3.50 3.20
N ASN A 156 -11.94 -2.72 4.28
CA ASN A 156 -13.14 -2.20 4.95
C ASN A 156 -13.47 -0.75 4.56
N SER A 157 -12.77 -0.18 3.56
CA SER A 157 -13.01 1.17 3.07
C SER A 157 -12.90 2.27 4.14
N GLU A 158 -11.94 2.15 5.06
CA GLU A 158 -11.72 3.12 6.15
C GLU A 158 -10.42 3.94 5.96
N PRO A 159 -10.38 4.92 5.03
CA PRO A 159 -9.18 5.66 4.67
C PRO A 159 -8.62 6.53 5.79
N GLN A 160 -9.46 6.95 6.76
CA GLN A 160 -9.05 7.77 7.89
C GLN A 160 -7.94 7.10 8.69
N TYR A 161 -8.07 5.81 9.02
CA TYR A 161 -7.06 5.08 9.79
C TYR A 161 -5.76 4.95 9.01
N ILE A 162 -5.82 4.76 7.69
CA ILE A 162 -4.63 4.64 6.83
C ILE A 162 -3.83 5.95 6.78
N ILE A 163 -4.49 7.12 6.85
CA ILE A 163 -3.79 8.41 6.96
C ILE A 163 -2.94 8.45 8.22
N PHE A 164 -3.53 8.10 9.36
CA PHE A 164 -2.82 8.08 10.64
C PHE A 164 -1.71 7.02 10.66
N LEU A 165 -1.92 5.83 10.07
CA LEU A 165 -0.85 4.83 9.89
C LEU A 165 0.33 5.40 9.09
N ARG A 166 0.05 6.16 8.02
CA ARG A 166 1.09 6.80 7.21
C ARG A 166 1.83 7.87 7.99
N ASP A 167 1.14 8.65 8.81
CA ASP A 167 1.75 9.71 9.61
C ASP A 167 2.57 9.12 10.78
N TYR A 168 2.07 8.06 11.43
CA TYR A 168 2.84 7.23 12.35
C TYR A 168 4.11 6.68 11.68
N PHE A 169 3.97 6.12 10.47
CA PHE A 169 5.11 5.58 9.72
C PHE A 169 6.16 6.66 9.44
N ARG A 170 5.76 7.85 9.00
CA ARG A 170 6.68 8.98 8.76
C ARG A 170 7.38 9.47 10.02
N ARG A 171 6.71 9.37 11.18
CA ARG A 171 7.28 9.78 12.47
C ARG A 171 8.37 8.83 12.94
N PHE A 172 8.21 7.51 12.74
CA PHE A 172 9.09 6.50 13.34
C PHE A 172 9.99 5.76 12.35
N TYR A 173 9.68 5.77 11.06
CA TYR A 173 10.40 5.00 10.05
C TYR A 173 11.00 5.88 8.95
N SER A 174 12.14 5.41 8.41
CA SER A 174 12.74 6.02 7.23
C SER A 174 11.96 5.62 5.99
N LEU A 175 11.50 6.60 5.23
CA LEU A 175 10.90 6.38 3.90
C LEU A 175 11.83 5.60 2.98
N TYR A 176 13.15 5.80 3.10
CA TYR A 176 14.16 5.15 2.27
C TYR A 176 14.53 3.75 2.73
N GLY A 177 14.53 3.49 4.03
CA GLY A 177 14.79 2.17 4.60
C GLY A 177 13.62 1.19 4.40
N HIS A 178 12.39 1.71 4.35
CA HIS A 178 11.16 0.91 4.29
C HIS A 178 10.25 1.35 3.12
N ARG A 179 10.85 1.51 1.92
CA ARG A 179 10.13 1.99 0.72
C ARG A 179 8.95 1.12 0.33
N THR A 180 9.08 -0.19 0.47
CA THR A 180 8.03 -1.18 0.16
C THR A 180 6.81 -0.98 1.05
N THR A 181 7.02 -0.86 2.37
CA THR A 181 5.96 -0.57 3.34
C THR A 181 5.28 0.76 3.04
N PHE A 182 6.07 1.82 2.78
CA PHE A 182 5.50 3.13 2.48
C PHE A 182 4.70 3.14 1.17
N LYS A 183 5.18 2.45 0.14
CA LYS A 183 4.45 2.24 -1.12
C LYS A 183 3.13 1.51 -0.83
N SER A 184 3.17 0.43 -0.05
CA SER A 184 2.01 -0.38 0.32
C SER A 184 0.93 0.46 1.04
N ILE A 185 1.30 1.18 2.10
CA ILE A 185 0.37 2.06 2.84
C ILE A 185 -0.22 3.13 1.91
N SER A 186 0.59 3.70 1.02
CA SER A 186 0.13 4.74 0.08
C SER A 186 -0.81 4.19 -0.99
N ILE A 187 -0.61 2.96 -1.45
CA ILE A 187 -1.53 2.24 -2.34
C ILE A 187 -2.85 1.95 -1.63
N SER A 188 -2.77 1.38 -0.41
CA SER A 188 -3.94 1.06 0.40
C SER A 188 -4.84 2.27 0.64
N LEU A 189 -4.26 3.47 0.79
CA LEU A 189 -5.03 4.69 0.94
C LEU A 189 -5.85 5.05 -0.31
N VAL A 190 -5.26 4.93 -1.51
CA VAL A 190 -5.97 5.20 -2.78
C VAL A 190 -7.12 4.23 -2.95
N GLU A 191 -6.84 2.95 -2.73
CA GLU A 191 -7.81 1.87 -2.85
C GLU A 191 -8.95 2.00 -1.82
N ALA A 192 -8.66 2.39 -0.58
CA ALA A 192 -9.68 2.61 0.45
C ALA A 192 -10.65 3.75 0.09
N TYR A 193 -10.15 4.86 -0.47
CA TYR A 193 -11.02 5.93 -0.96
C TYR A 193 -11.90 5.49 -2.13
N CYS A 194 -11.39 4.60 -2.99
CA CYS A 194 -12.19 4.02 -4.08
C CYS A 194 -13.29 3.11 -3.54
N GLY A 195 -12.96 2.25 -2.57
CA GLY A 195 -13.91 1.39 -1.88
C GLY A 195 -15.00 2.18 -1.14
N ALA A 196 -14.65 3.35 -0.59
CA ALA A 196 -15.60 4.27 0.05
C ALA A 196 -16.42 5.11 -0.96
N GLY A 197 -16.09 5.08 -2.25
CA GLY A 197 -16.76 5.88 -3.28
C GLY A 197 -16.40 7.37 -3.29
N ASP A 198 -15.36 7.78 -2.56
CA ASP A 198 -14.92 9.19 -2.49
C ASP A 198 -13.98 9.53 -3.65
N ALA A 199 -14.57 9.93 -4.78
CA ALA A 199 -13.86 10.28 -6.00
C ALA A 199 -12.80 11.38 -5.80
N VAL A 200 -13.11 12.40 -4.97
CA VAL A 200 -12.28 13.59 -4.82
C VAL A 200 -11.00 13.23 -4.09
N ASN A 201 -11.12 12.50 -2.98
CA ASN A 201 -9.97 12.09 -2.20
C ASN A 201 -9.22 10.92 -2.83
N ALA A 202 -9.88 10.02 -3.57
CA ALA A 202 -9.22 8.99 -4.37
C ALA A 202 -8.27 9.62 -5.40
N LEU A 203 -8.75 10.58 -6.21
CA LEU A 203 -7.95 11.26 -7.22
C LEU A 203 -6.83 12.11 -6.61
N ARG A 204 -7.09 12.77 -5.47
CA ARG A 204 -6.07 13.53 -4.73
C ARG A 204 -4.96 12.62 -4.20
N SER A 205 -5.33 11.49 -3.60
CA SER A 205 -4.39 10.50 -3.08
C SER A 205 -3.62 9.80 -4.20
N PHE A 206 -4.27 9.50 -5.32
CA PHE A 206 -3.62 8.97 -6.52
C PHE A 206 -2.58 9.95 -7.09
N LYS A 207 -2.93 11.24 -7.20
CA LYS A 207 -1.98 12.28 -7.61
C LYS A 207 -0.79 12.36 -6.67
N TYR A 208 -1.03 12.29 -5.35
CA TYR A 208 0.03 12.26 -4.36
C TYR A 208 0.94 11.03 -4.53
N LEU A 209 0.34 9.84 -4.70
CA LEU A 209 1.07 8.59 -4.95
C LEU A 209 1.93 8.69 -6.22
N CYS A 210 1.40 9.26 -7.30
CA CYS A 210 2.17 9.49 -8.53
C CYS A 210 3.42 10.33 -8.27
N MET A 211 3.30 11.40 -7.47
CA MET A 211 4.43 12.28 -7.16
C MET A 211 5.51 11.62 -6.29
N LEU A 212 5.23 10.48 -5.66
CA LEU A 212 6.24 9.71 -4.91
C LEU A 212 7.21 8.95 -5.82
N PHE A 213 6.82 8.67 -7.07
CA PHE A 213 7.63 7.93 -8.02
C PHE A 213 8.54 8.84 -8.85
N ARG A 214 9.82 8.48 -8.94
CA ARG A 214 10.83 9.24 -9.66
C ARG A 214 10.53 9.40 -11.15
N ASP A 215 10.02 8.34 -11.80
CA ASP A 215 9.63 8.38 -13.21
C ASP A 215 8.50 9.39 -13.45
N HIS A 216 7.77 9.78 -12.41
CA HIS A 216 6.59 10.62 -12.52
C HIS A 216 6.80 12.07 -12.14
N SER A 217 7.79 12.33 -11.29
CA SER A 217 8.30 13.65 -11.00
C SER A 217 9.19 14.14 -12.13
N ASN A 218 9.09 15.42 -12.54
CA ASN A 218 10.06 16.08 -13.45
C ASN A 218 11.44 16.28 -12.77
N PHE A 219 11.90 15.28 -12.02
CA PHE A 219 13.00 15.38 -11.08
C PHE A 219 14.32 15.13 -11.82
N GLN A 220 14.98 16.21 -12.22
CA GLN A 220 16.40 16.16 -12.53
C GLN A 220 17.15 15.88 -11.22
N ALA A 221 17.67 14.66 -11.08
CA ALA A 221 18.54 14.30 -9.97
C ALA A 221 19.81 15.18 -10.01
N ARG A 222 19.82 16.29 -9.27
CA ARG A 222 21.07 16.99 -8.95
C ARG A 222 21.83 16.15 -7.93
N SER A 223 23.11 15.89 -8.15
CA SER A 223 24.00 15.14 -7.26
C SER A 223 23.91 15.59 -5.80
N ASP A 224 23.79 16.89 -5.57
CA ASP A 224 23.73 17.56 -4.26
C ASP A 224 22.47 17.16 -3.44
N TYR A 225 21.45 16.63 -4.12
CA TYR A 225 20.19 16.20 -3.52
C TYR A 225 20.33 14.88 -2.76
N LEU A 226 21.12 13.93 -3.27
CA LEU A 226 21.36 12.66 -2.56
C LEU A 226 22.11 12.93 -1.26
N GLU A 227 23.09 13.82 -1.26
CA GLU A 227 23.80 14.24 -0.04
C GLU A 227 22.86 14.92 0.97
N THR A 228 21.95 15.78 0.51
CA THR A 228 20.97 16.43 1.39
C THR A 228 19.98 15.42 1.98
N ILE A 229 19.51 14.44 1.18
CA ILE A 229 18.69 13.33 1.67
C ILE A 229 19.46 12.48 2.68
N TYR A 230 20.71 12.11 2.39
CA TYR A 230 21.51 11.29 3.29
C TYR A 230 21.82 12.03 4.59
N SER A 231 22.02 13.36 4.56
CA SER A 231 22.14 14.20 5.76
C SER A 231 20.85 14.19 6.57
N ILE A 232 19.69 14.48 5.95
CA ILE A 232 18.39 14.45 6.62
C ILE A 232 18.08 13.06 7.18
N LEU A 233 18.44 12.00 6.46
CA LEU A 233 18.28 10.61 6.89
C LEU A 233 19.17 10.27 8.08
N ASN A 234 20.42 10.71 8.08
CA ASN A 234 21.33 10.51 9.20
C ASN A 234 20.87 11.27 10.44
N ASP A 235 20.42 12.51 10.28
CA ASP A 235 19.92 13.32 11.39
C ASP A 235 18.63 12.73 11.97
N THR A 236 17.69 12.31 11.12
CA THR A 236 16.46 11.62 11.55
C THR A 236 16.72 10.22 12.09
N SER A 237 17.77 9.52 11.65
CA SER A 237 18.15 8.21 12.19
C SER A 237 18.77 8.34 13.59
N ARG A 238 19.75 9.24 13.76
CA ARG A 238 20.35 9.54 15.08
C ARG A 238 19.30 10.02 16.07
N TRP A 239 18.38 10.87 15.63
CA TRP A 239 17.25 11.31 16.46
C TRP A 239 16.32 10.15 16.84
N ARG A 240 15.97 9.25 15.90
CA ARG A 240 15.10 8.09 16.21
C ARG A 240 15.72 7.18 17.27
N VAL A 241 17.01 6.90 17.15
CA VAL A 241 17.77 6.13 18.14
C VAL A 241 17.73 6.84 19.50
N ASN A 242 17.98 8.15 19.54
CA ASN A 242 17.91 8.91 20.78
C ASN A 242 16.49 8.95 21.38
N ASN A 243 15.45 9.08 20.58
CA ASN A 243 14.08 9.19 21.06
C ASN A 243 13.51 7.85 21.58
N ILE A 244 13.91 6.73 20.97
CA ILE A 244 13.62 5.38 21.50
C ILE A 244 14.36 5.19 22.83
N ARG A 245 15.60 5.68 22.91
CA ARG A 245 16.45 5.59 24.11
C ARG A 245 15.94 6.47 25.26
N THR A 246 15.36 7.64 24.97
CA THR A 246 14.76 8.55 25.96
C THR A 246 13.28 8.28 26.27
N ASN A 247 12.55 7.56 25.41
CA ASN A 247 11.20 7.05 25.69
C ASN A 247 11.21 5.75 26.51
N GLY A 248 12.39 5.23 26.85
CA GLY A 248 12.49 4.35 28.00
C GLY A 248 11.91 5.10 29.19
N VAL A 249 10.75 4.63 29.67
CA VAL A 249 10.39 4.68 31.09
C VAL A 249 11.69 4.69 31.87
N GLN A 250 11.87 5.62 32.82
CA GLN A 250 12.96 5.55 33.79
C GLN A 250 13.09 4.10 34.25
N TYR A 251 13.96 3.34 33.61
CA TYR A 251 14.19 1.98 33.99
C TYR A 251 14.82 2.14 35.37
N PRO A 252 14.35 1.40 36.39
CA PRO A 252 15.02 1.42 37.69
C PRO A 252 16.51 1.19 37.41
N ASP A 253 17.34 2.12 37.89
CA ASP A 253 18.75 2.29 37.54
C ASP A 253 19.37 0.96 37.10
N TRP A 254 19.62 0.82 35.81
CA TRP A 254 20.36 -0.34 35.32
C TRP A 254 21.72 -0.36 36.04
N PRO A 255 22.15 -1.52 36.60
CA PRO A 255 23.44 -1.62 37.26
C PRO A 255 24.54 -1.06 36.35
N GLU A 256 25.39 -0.17 36.88
CA GLU A 256 26.44 0.54 36.12
C GLU A 256 27.40 -0.41 35.36
N GLU A 257 27.44 -1.66 35.79
CA GLU A 257 28.21 -2.77 35.22
C GLU A 257 27.72 -3.19 33.83
N LEU A 258 26.44 -2.94 33.50
CA LEU A 258 25.83 -3.27 32.21
C LEU A 258 25.79 -2.09 31.25
N LYS A 259 26.17 -0.88 31.70
CA LYS A 259 26.26 0.33 30.87
C LYS A 259 27.54 0.26 30.03
N SER A 260 27.41 0.40 28.71
CA SER A 260 28.55 0.54 27.80
C SER A 260 29.29 1.87 28.04
N GLU A 261 30.54 2.00 27.57
CA GLU A 261 31.27 3.27 27.71
C GLU A 261 30.57 4.44 26.98
N ASP A 262 29.86 4.16 25.90
CA ASP A 262 29.02 5.14 25.18
C ASP A 262 27.79 5.59 25.98
N ASP A 263 27.28 4.76 26.90
CA ASP A 263 26.21 5.14 27.83
C ASP A 263 26.72 6.09 28.92
N LYS A 264 27.95 5.89 29.38
CA LYS A 264 28.56 6.66 30.48
C LYS A 264 28.96 8.08 30.06
N LEU A 265 29.39 8.27 28.82
CA LEU A 265 29.75 9.58 28.26
C LEU A 265 28.54 10.51 28.02
N GLN A 266 27.34 9.94 27.88
CA GLN A 266 26.15 10.70 27.48
C GLN A 266 25.28 11.14 28.65
N ASP A 267 25.31 10.44 29.79
CA ASP A 267 24.63 10.86 31.02
C ASP A 267 25.12 12.25 31.51
N SER A 268 26.32 12.68 31.11
CA SER A 268 26.85 14.04 31.37
C SER A 268 26.33 15.16 30.43
N GLU A 269 25.73 14.83 29.28
CA GLU A 269 25.32 15.82 28.25
C GLU A 269 23.80 16.04 28.12
N VAL A 270 22.96 15.27 28.84
CA VAL A 270 21.50 15.37 28.71
C VAL A 270 20.92 16.58 29.45
N LYS A 271 21.18 17.79 28.93
CA LYS A 271 20.37 19.00 29.13
C LYS A 271 20.05 19.69 27.79
N GLY A 272 19.86 18.90 26.74
CA GLY A 272 19.38 19.40 25.45
C GLY A 272 17.86 19.36 25.37
N SER A 273 17.23 20.47 24.98
CA SER A 273 15.80 20.51 24.66
C SER A 273 15.47 19.53 23.52
N LEU A 274 14.42 18.73 23.70
CA LEU A 274 13.91 17.81 22.70
C LEU A 274 13.55 18.59 21.41
N PHE A 275 14.17 18.21 20.30
CA PHE A 275 13.90 18.82 19.00
C PHE A 275 12.49 18.49 18.50
N ARG A 276 11.77 19.52 18.02
CA ARG A 276 10.37 19.47 17.60
C ARG A 276 10.28 19.22 16.10
N PRO A 277 9.60 18.16 15.61
CA PRO A 277 9.40 17.91 14.18
C PRO A 277 8.70 19.06 13.42
N ILE A 278 7.96 19.92 14.13
CA ILE A 278 7.35 21.14 13.57
C ILE A 278 8.42 22.19 13.22
N ASP A 279 9.56 22.19 13.91
CA ASP A 279 10.67 23.11 13.65
C ASP A 279 11.53 22.62 12.48
N ALA A 280 11.57 21.31 12.23
CA ALA A 280 11.93 20.72 10.94
C ALA A 280 10.74 20.70 9.96
N LYS A 281 9.88 21.72 9.98
CA LYS A 281 9.28 22.20 8.74
C LYS A 281 10.43 22.52 7.79
N SER A 282 10.84 21.52 7.03
CA SER A 282 11.03 21.77 5.62
C SER A 282 9.71 22.42 5.17
N ASN A 283 9.69 23.75 5.12
CA ASN A 283 8.66 24.56 4.48
C ASN A 283 8.48 24.20 3.00
N SER A 284 9.19 23.18 2.51
CA SER A 284 8.88 22.52 1.27
C SER A 284 7.66 21.62 1.47
N THR A 285 6.51 22.16 1.08
CA THR A 285 5.40 21.44 0.45
C THR A 285 5.81 20.58 -0.77
N ARG A 286 7.11 20.31 -0.97
CA ARG A 286 7.62 19.49 -2.07
C ARG A 286 7.51 18.03 -1.66
N VAL A 287 6.62 17.33 -2.34
CA VAL A 287 6.60 15.87 -2.34
C VAL A 287 7.91 15.38 -2.95
N PHE A 288 8.73 14.72 -2.15
CA PHE A 288 9.99 14.14 -2.62
C PHE A 288 9.74 12.78 -3.27
N ALA A 289 10.28 12.58 -4.47
CA ALA A 289 10.20 11.30 -5.16
C ALA A 289 11.13 10.29 -4.48
N THR A 290 10.54 9.40 -3.68
CA THR A 290 11.23 8.42 -2.83
C THR A 290 11.17 7.01 -3.39
N LEU A 291 10.25 6.75 -4.31
CA LEU A 291 10.02 5.45 -4.93
C LEU A 291 10.65 5.40 -6.32
N ASP A 292 11.29 4.27 -6.64
CA ASP A 292 11.80 4.00 -7.98
C ASP A 292 10.71 3.40 -8.88
N GLY A 293 10.84 3.59 -10.18
CA GLY A 293 9.90 3.08 -11.18
C GLY A 293 8.61 3.90 -11.27
N SER A 294 7.51 3.23 -11.57
CA SER A 294 6.23 3.84 -11.90
C SER A 294 5.04 2.96 -11.52
N ILE A 295 3.86 3.57 -11.32
CA ILE A 295 2.63 2.86 -10.91
C ILE A 295 2.09 2.00 -12.05
N GLN A 296 1.90 0.70 -11.82
CA GLN A 296 1.26 -0.23 -12.77
C GLN A 296 -0.25 -0.33 -12.51
N LEU A 297 -1.03 -0.84 -13.46
CA LEU A 297 -2.47 -1.01 -13.26
C LEU A 297 -2.76 -2.03 -12.15
N ASN A 298 -1.99 -3.12 -12.13
CA ASN A 298 -2.13 -4.17 -11.12
C ASN A 298 -1.78 -3.70 -9.69
N ASP A 299 -1.09 -2.56 -9.53
CA ASP A 299 -0.86 -1.97 -8.22
C ASP A 299 -2.16 -1.38 -7.61
N LEU A 300 -3.17 -1.05 -8.43
CA LEU A 300 -4.37 -0.31 -8.03
C LEU A 300 -5.67 -0.87 -8.68
N PRO A 301 -6.08 -2.10 -8.33
CA PRO A 301 -7.23 -2.75 -8.96
C PRO A 301 -8.58 -2.08 -8.67
N MET A 302 -8.87 -1.65 -7.44
CA MET A 302 -10.14 -0.96 -7.14
C MET A 302 -10.17 0.43 -7.78
N PHE A 303 -9.03 1.12 -7.85
CA PHE A 303 -8.95 2.38 -8.57
C PHE A 303 -9.21 2.19 -10.07
N ASP A 304 -8.67 1.14 -10.70
CA ASP A 304 -8.95 0.82 -12.10
C ASP A 304 -10.43 0.53 -12.35
N GLU A 305 -11.07 -0.26 -11.48
CA GLU A 305 -12.51 -0.51 -11.56
C GLU A 305 -13.32 0.78 -11.37
N PHE A 306 -12.94 1.61 -10.40
CA PHE A 306 -13.59 2.89 -10.11
C PHE A 306 -13.51 3.86 -11.30
N ILE A 307 -12.33 4.00 -11.91
CA ILE A 307 -12.13 4.82 -13.10
C ILE A 307 -12.89 4.23 -14.29
N THR A 308 -12.88 2.91 -14.46
CA THR A 308 -13.60 2.21 -15.52
C THR A 308 -15.11 2.46 -15.44
N LYS A 309 -15.72 2.36 -14.25
CA LYS A 309 -17.14 2.71 -14.03
C LYS A 309 -17.43 4.17 -14.37
N THR A 310 -16.53 5.08 -13.98
CA THR A 310 -16.66 6.51 -14.27
C THR A 310 -16.58 6.80 -15.76
N VAL A 311 -15.63 6.18 -16.46
CA VAL A 311 -15.46 6.28 -17.91
C VAL A 311 -16.68 5.74 -18.63
N LEU A 312 -17.16 4.56 -18.26
CA LEU A 312 -18.34 3.94 -18.89
C LEU A 312 -19.58 4.82 -18.75
N LYS A 313 -19.87 5.30 -17.53
CA LYS A 313 -20.99 6.21 -17.26
C LYS A 313 -20.90 7.48 -18.11
N HIS A 314 -19.70 8.03 -18.25
CA HIS A 314 -19.46 9.23 -19.07
C HIS A 314 -19.63 8.94 -20.57
N MET A 315 -19.16 7.79 -21.04
CA MET A 315 -19.30 7.37 -22.43
C MET A 315 -20.73 7.03 -22.83
N GLN A 316 -21.55 6.55 -21.89
CA GLN A 316 -22.97 6.28 -22.09
C GLN A 316 -23.86 7.53 -22.01
N SER A 317 -23.33 8.65 -21.50
CA SER A 317 -24.09 9.91 -21.46
C SER A 317 -24.32 10.49 -22.86
N ASP A 318 -25.42 11.22 -23.03
CA ASP A 318 -25.74 11.97 -24.27
C ASP A 318 -24.84 13.19 -24.51
N SER A 319 -23.78 13.35 -23.71
CA SER A 319 -22.86 14.47 -23.85
C SER A 319 -22.07 14.39 -25.16
N THR A 320 -22.03 15.49 -25.90
CA THR A 320 -21.13 15.64 -27.06
C THR A 320 -19.67 15.87 -26.64
N GLN A 321 -19.40 16.12 -25.36
CA GLN A 321 -18.09 16.48 -24.81
C GLN A 321 -17.39 15.29 -24.12
N LYS A 322 -17.50 14.08 -24.68
CA LYS A 322 -16.93 12.85 -24.11
C LYS A 322 -15.40 12.95 -23.93
N ILE A 323 -14.67 13.04 -25.03
CA ILE A 323 -13.19 13.10 -25.04
C ILE A 323 -12.64 14.34 -24.32
N PRO A 324 -13.15 15.58 -24.55
CA PRO A 324 -12.62 16.77 -23.89
C PRO A 324 -12.71 16.72 -22.37
N THR A 325 -13.78 16.12 -21.83
CA THR A 325 -13.98 15.97 -20.38
C THR A 325 -12.98 14.99 -19.78
N LEU A 326 -12.77 13.83 -20.41
CA LEU A 326 -11.74 12.87 -19.98
C LEU A 326 -10.33 13.48 -20.04
N MET A 327 -10.03 14.26 -21.09
CA MET A 327 -8.76 14.99 -21.18
C MET A 327 -8.61 16.04 -20.08
N LYS A 328 -9.69 16.74 -19.69
CA LYS A 328 -9.68 17.68 -18.56
C LYS A 328 -9.39 16.96 -17.25
N LEU A 329 -10.00 15.80 -17.04
CA LEU A 329 -9.80 14.96 -15.84
C LEU A 329 -8.34 14.49 -15.70
N ILE A 330 -7.72 14.05 -16.80
CA ILE A 330 -6.29 13.68 -16.82
C ILE A 330 -5.43 14.87 -16.40
N LYS A 331 -5.68 16.04 -17.01
CA LYS A 331 -4.90 17.26 -16.78
C LYS A 331 -5.04 17.82 -15.37
N SER A 332 -6.23 17.78 -14.77
CA SER A 332 -6.46 18.32 -13.42
C SER A 332 -5.76 17.50 -12.34
N ASN A 333 -5.56 16.20 -12.59
CA ASN A 333 -5.03 15.26 -11.60
C ASN A 333 -3.56 14.93 -11.88
N HIS A 334 -3.30 13.96 -12.75
CA HIS A 334 -1.97 13.53 -13.15
C HIS A 334 -2.04 12.78 -14.49
N TYR A 335 -1.03 12.92 -15.35
CA TYR A 335 -1.04 12.29 -16.68
C TYR A 335 -1.06 10.75 -16.62
N MET A 336 -0.57 10.15 -15.52
CA MET A 336 -0.67 8.70 -15.28
C MET A 336 -2.10 8.18 -15.24
N LEU A 337 -3.09 9.05 -14.99
CA LEU A 337 -4.50 8.69 -15.08
C LEU A 337 -4.88 8.19 -16.48
N THR A 338 -4.10 8.55 -17.51
CA THR A 338 -4.29 8.07 -18.88
C THR A 338 -4.28 6.55 -18.96
N THR A 339 -3.39 5.87 -18.21
CA THR A 339 -3.31 4.40 -18.24
C THR A 339 -4.62 3.77 -17.80
N PHE A 340 -5.20 4.26 -16.70
CA PHE A 340 -6.49 3.79 -16.16
C PHE A 340 -7.67 4.16 -17.06
N ILE A 341 -7.70 5.38 -17.62
CA ILE A 341 -8.75 5.79 -18.55
C ILE A 341 -8.71 4.97 -19.85
N VAL A 342 -7.52 4.73 -20.40
CA VAL A 342 -7.37 3.88 -21.59
C VAL A 342 -7.73 2.44 -21.28
N SER A 343 -7.35 1.91 -20.11
CA SER A 343 -7.77 0.58 -19.65
C SER A 343 -9.30 0.46 -19.61
N GLY A 344 -9.98 1.43 -18.99
CA GLY A 344 -11.43 1.47 -18.91
C GLY A 344 -12.12 1.59 -20.27
N LEU A 345 -11.59 2.43 -21.17
CA LEU A 345 -12.12 2.55 -22.54
C LEU A 345 -11.94 1.24 -23.33
N ALA A 346 -10.74 0.65 -23.28
CA ALA A 346 -10.43 -0.58 -24.00
C ALA A 346 -11.26 -1.77 -23.51
N SER A 347 -11.44 -1.89 -22.20
CA SER A 347 -12.25 -2.94 -21.57
C SER A 347 -13.73 -2.87 -21.96
N ASN A 348 -14.21 -1.68 -22.34
CA ASN A 348 -15.58 -1.41 -22.78
C ASN A 348 -15.68 -1.14 -24.29
N ASN A 349 -14.71 -1.61 -25.09
CA ASN A 349 -14.70 -1.51 -26.57
C ASN A 349 -14.67 -0.08 -27.16
N TYR A 350 -14.34 0.95 -26.37
CA TYR A 350 -14.13 2.32 -26.83
C TYR A 350 -12.70 2.54 -27.36
N PHE A 351 -12.29 1.71 -28.33
CA PHE A 351 -10.93 1.64 -28.85
C PHE A 351 -10.50 2.93 -29.58
N ALA A 352 -11.39 3.50 -30.39
CA ALA A 352 -11.14 4.71 -31.16
C ALA A 352 -10.89 5.90 -30.22
N GLU A 353 -11.72 6.05 -29.19
CA GLU A 353 -11.60 7.09 -28.17
C GLU A 353 -10.30 6.96 -27.38
N ALA A 354 -9.91 5.74 -27.00
CA ALA A 354 -8.66 5.48 -26.33
C ALA A 354 -7.46 5.98 -27.16
N LEU A 355 -7.41 5.64 -28.45
CA LEU A 355 -6.36 6.10 -29.35
C LEU A 355 -6.37 7.62 -29.55
N ILE A 356 -7.55 8.24 -29.66
CA ILE A 356 -7.70 9.70 -29.76
C ILE A 356 -7.13 10.39 -28.51
N ILE A 357 -7.44 9.89 -27.31
CA ILE A 357 -6.90 10.42 -26.05
C ILE A 357 -5.38 10.32 -26.04
N MET A 358 -4.81 9.15 -26.36
CA MET A 358 -3.36 8.95 -26.38
C MET A 358 -2.66 9.92 -27.36
N LYS A 359 -3.19 10.07 -28.58
CA LYS A 359 -2.69 11.03 -29.58
C LYS A 359 -2.76 12.48 -29.07
N LYS A 360 -3.90 12.90 -28.53
CA LYS A 360 -4.10 14.26 -28.00
C LYS A 360 -3.18 14.56 -26.83
N LEU A 361 -2.91 13.58 -25.98
CA LEU A 361 -2.02 13.71 -24.83
C LEU A 361 -0.56 13.88 -25.29
N GLN A 362 -0.10 13.06 -26.23
CA GLN A 362 1.27 13.15 -26.79
C GLN A 362 1.52 14.52 -27.45
N LEU A 363 0.53 15.06 -28.19
CA LEU A 363 0.65 16.37 -28.82
C LEU A 363 0.74 17.53 -27.81
N LYS A 364 0.10 17.39 -26.64
CA LYS A 364 0.05 18.46 -25.62
C LYS A 364 1.21 18.43 -24.63
N HIS A 365 1.91 17.31 -24.51
CA HIS A 365 3.06 17.14 -23.60
C HIS A 365 4.28 16.69 -24.39
N LEU A 366 4.73 17.55 -25.30
CA LEU A 366 5.91 17.32 -26.15
C LEU A 366 7.21 17.17 -25.34
N ASP A 367 7.23 17.75 -24.13
CA ASP A 367 8.40 17.84 -23.24
C ASP A 367 8.50 16.68 -22.22
N LEU A 368 7.41 15.92 -22.03
CA LEU A 368 7.43 14.73 -21.17
C LEU A 368 7.89 13.51 -21.97
N SER A 369 8.70 12.65 -21.36
CA SER A 369 9.13 11.43 -22.04
C SER A 369 7.94 10.51 -22.31
N LEU A 370 7.81 10.00 -23.55
CA LEU A 370 6.69 9.12 -23.88
C LEU A 370 6.60 7.84 -23.05
N PRO A 371 7.70 7.19 -22.61
CA PRO A 371 7.60 6.05 -21.70
C PRO A 371 6.92 6.37 -20.36
N VAL A 372 6.95 7.64 -19.95
CA VAL A 372 6.26 8.14 -18.76
C VAL A 372 4.81 8.51 -19.08
N LEU A 373 4.55 8.99 -20.30
CA LEU A 373 3.23 9.45 -20.74
C LEU A 373 2.32 8.31 -21.24
N LEU A 374 2.88 7.32 -21.95
CA LEU A 374 2.23 6.17 -22.58
C LEU A 374 3.12 4.92 -22.40
N LYS A 375 2.75 4.06 -21.46
CA LYS A 375 3.51 2.85 -21.12
C LYS A 375 3.27 1.74 -22.13
N ASP A 376 4.23 0.82 -22.24
CA ASP A 376 4.02 -0.43 -22.99
C ASP A 376 2.79 -1.20 -22.49
N GLU A 377 2.52 -1.15 -21.18
CA GLU A 377 1.32 -1.68 -20.53
C GLU A 377 0.02 -1.14 -21.16
N THR A 378 -0.04 0.17 -21.46
CA THR A 378 -1.21 0.79 -22.10
C THR A 378 -1.47 0.23 -23.50
N PHE A 379 -0.40 0.01 -24.28
CA PHE A 379 -0.50 -0.59 -25.62
C PHE A 379 -0.86 -2.08 -25.53
N LEU A 380 -0.24 -2.82 -24.61
CA LEU A 380 -0.56 -4.23 -24.37
C LEU A 380 -2.04 -4.43 -24.10
N ILE A 381 -2.65 -3.59 -23.25
CA ILE A 381 -4.08 -3.68 -22.92
C ILE A 381 -4.96 -3.42 -24.13
N LEU A 382 -4.61 -2.44 -24.96
CA LEU A 382 -5.36 -2.19 -26.19
C LEU A 382 -5.27 -3.38 -27.14
N PHE A 383 -4.07 -3.87 -27.44
CA PHE A 383 -3.90 -5.02 -28.32
C PHE A 383 -4.58 -6.29 -27.77
N MET A 384 -4.48 -6.57 -26.48
CA MET A 384 -5.15 -7.73 -25.86
C MET A 384 -6.68 -7.61 -25.92
N ASN A 385 -7.25 -6.44 -25.63
CA ASN A 385 -8.70 -6.25 -25.72
C ASN A 385 -9.19 -6.31 -27.17
N CYS A 386 -8.41 -5.79 -28.13
CA CYS A 386 -8.69 -5.99 -29.55
C CYS A 386 -8.70 -7.48 -29.92
N LYS A 387 -7.74 -8.27 -29.43
CA LYS A 387 -7.66 -9.72 -29.72
C LYS A 387 -8.85 -10.46 -29.11
N ARG A 388 -9.21 -10.13 -27.87
CA ARG A 388 -10.40 -10.66 -27.20
C ARG A 388 -11.67 -10.37 -27.99
N ARG A 389 -11.83 -9.15 -28.52
CA ARG A 389 -12.98 -8.76 -29.33
C ARG A 389 -13.05 -9.53 -30.65
N LEU A 390 -11.91 -9.72 -31.32
CA LEU A 390 -11.83 -10.49 -32.56
C LEU A 390 -12.26 -11.96 -32.36
N ASN A 391 -11.84 -12.56 -31.24
CA ASN A 391 -12.16 -13.95 -30.91
C ASN A 391 -13.56 -14.16 -30.35
N ASN A 392 -14.24 -13.10 -29.88
CA ASN A 392 -15.59 -13.17 -29.34
C ASN A 392 -16.50 -12.09 -29.98
N PRO A 393 -16.99 -12.33 -31.22
CA PRO A 393 -17.80 -11.37 -31.96
C PRO A 393 -19.21 -11.17 -31.38
N GLU A 394 -19.72 -12.11 -30.57
CA GLU A 394 -21.12 -12.15 -30.08
C GLU A 394 -21.45 -11.12 -28.98
N SER A 395 -20.49 -10.34 -28.49
CA SER A 395 -20.80 -9.16 -27.67
C SER A 395 -21.44 -8.07 -28.56
N ASN A 396 -22.77 -8.10 -28.66
CA ASN A 396 -23.65 -7.25 -29.48
C ASN A 396 -23.57 -5.72 -29.23
N GLU A 397 -22.64 -5.23 -28.41
CA GLU A 397 -22.43 -3.80 -28.19
C GLU A 397 -21.32 -3.27 -29.13
N LEU A 398 -21.65 -3.24 -30.42
CA LEU A 398 -20.87 -2.57 -31.46
C LEU A 398 -20.98 -1.06 -31.27
N HIS A 399 -20.09 -0.47 -30.47
CA HIS A 399 -20.05 0.99 -30.34
C HIS A 399 -19.04 1.71 -31.24
N ASN A 400 -18.18 1.02 -32.03
CA ASN A 400 -17.13 1.74 -32.76
C ASN A 400 -16.57 1.18 -34.08
N PHE A 401 -16.90 -0.04 -34.49
CA PHE A 401 -16.38 -0.58 -35.77
C PHE A 401 -17.52 -1.18 -36.58
N ASP A 402 -18.15 -0.36 -37.41
CA ASP A 402 -19.22 -0.82 -38.29
C ASP A 402 -18.70 -1.85 -39.31
N LYS A 403 -17.38 -1.91 -39.54
CA LYS A 403 -16.72 -2.82 -40.49
C LYS A 403 -15.37 -3.36 -39.98
N LEU A 404 -15.09 -4.63 -40.29
CA LEU A 404 -13.79 -5.30 -40.06
C LEU A 404 -12.58 -4.58 -40.70
N LEU A 405 -12.80 -3.83 -41.78
CA LEU A 405 -11.75 -3.05 -42.44
C LEU A 405 -11.25 -1.91 -41.54
N GLU A 406 -12.16 -1.22 -40.85
CA GLU A 406 -11.86 -0.12 -39.94
C GLU A 406 -11.08 -0.61 -38.71
N PHE A 407 -11.34 -1.85 -38.29
CA PHE A 407 -10.59 -2.50 -37.22
C PHE A 407 -9.13 -2.78 -37.61
N ASN A 408 -8.89 -3.29 -38.83
CA ASN A 408 -7.52 -3.51 -39.32
C ASN A 408 -6.74 -2.19 -39.49
N ASP A 409 -7.40 -1.15 -39.98
CA ASP A 409 -6.81 0.19 -40.09
C ASP A 409 -6.44 0.75 -38.71
N TYR A 410 -7.32 0.57 -37.72
CA TYR A 410 -7.06 0.94 -36.33
C TYR A 410 -5.83 0.23 -35.75
N ILE A 411 -5.73 -1.10 -35.90
CA ILE A 411 -4.60 -1.88 -35.37
C ILE A 411 -3.27 -1.43 -35.98
N ASN A 412 -3.26 -1.17 -37.29
CA ASN A 412 -2.09 -0.63 -37.97
C ASN A 412 -1.75 0.79 -37.53
N GLU A 413 -2.76 1.64 -37.32
CA GLU A 413 -2.56 2.98 -36.82
C GLU A 413 -2.02 2.99 -35.38
N LEU A 414 -2.53 2.11 -34.52
CA LEU A 414 -2.06 1.93 -33.15
C LEU A 414 -0.59 1.49 -33.13
N LEU A 415 -0.19 0.55 -33.99
CA LEU A 415 1.21 0.12 -34.10
C LEU A 415 2.12 1.23 -34.64
N LYS A 416 1.70 1.97 -35.68
CA LYS A 416 2.44 3.13 -36.19
C LYS A 416 2.63 4.19 -35.11
N PHE A 417 1.58 4.44 -34.31
CA PHE A 417 1.62 5.38 -33.20
C PHE A 417 2.60 4.91 -32.11
N TYR A 418 2.60 3.62 -31.79
CA TYR A 418 3.57 3.00 -30.88
C TYR A 418 5.02 3.17 -31.36
N PHE A 419 5.30 2.84 -32.63
CA PHE A 419 6.62 2.97 -33.25
C PHE A 419 7.12 4.41 -33.28
N LYS A 420 6.30 5.35 -33.80
CA LYS A 420 6.62 6.79 -33.78
C LYS A 420 6.95 7.27 -32.37
N GLY A 421 6.24 6.71 -31.40
CA GLY A 421 6.47 6.96 -30.00
C GLY A 421 7.85 6.55 -29.51
N LYS A 422 8.31 5.35 -29.86
CA LYS A 422 9.65 4.85 -29.47
C LYS A 422 10.78 5.61 -30.17
N GLU A 423 10.62 5.96 -31.45
CA GLU A 423 11.65 6.66 -32.22
C GLU A 423 12.00 8.03 -31.66
N ARG A 424 11.00 8.79 -31.22
CA ARG A 424 11.18 10.16 -30.74
C ARG A 424 12.07 10.27 -29.50
N PHE A 425 12.20 9.21 -28.71
CA PHE A 425 12.89 9.27 -27.40
C PHE A 425 14.20 8.48 -27.36
N LYS A 426 14.76 8.10 -28.52
CA LYS A 426 16.04 7.37 -28.65
C LYS A 426 16.15 6.13 -27.73
N LYS A 427 15.02 5.59 -27.26
CA LYS A 427 14.92 4.24 -26.67
C LYS A 427 14.60 3.31 -27.83
N PRO A 428 15.57 2.53 -28.34
CA PRO A 428 15.35 1.76 -29.56
C PRO A 428 14.37 0.60 -29.35
N PHE A 429 14.20 0.11 -28.13
CA PHE A 429 13.60 -1.20 -27.91
C PHE A 429 12.07 -1.20 -28.00
N VAL A 430 11.59 -1.89 -29.03
CA VAL A 430 10.20 -2.32 -29.17
C VAL A 430 9.98 -3.57 -28.31
N ASN A 431 8.87 -3.60 -27.58
CA ASN A 431 8.51 -4.75 -26.76
C ASN A 431 8.11 -5.95 -27.66
N PRO A 432 8.79 -7.11 -27.56
CA PRO A 432 8.48 -8.28 -28.40
C PRO A 432 7.10 -8.89 -28.11
N VAL A 433 6.56 -8.70 -26.90
CA VAL A 433 5.21 -9.18 -26.54
C VAL A 433 4.14 -8.39 -27.29
N ILE A 434 4.31 -7.07 -27.42
CA ILE A 434 3.41 -6.23 -28.23
C ILE A 434 3.41 -6.71 -29.68
N MET A 435 4.59 -7.01 -30.23
CA MET A 435 4.71 -7.52 -31.60
C MET A 435 4.06 -8.89 -31.76
N SER A 436 4.23 -9.80 -30.80
CA SER A 436 3.57 -11.12 -30.80
C SER A 436 2.05 -10.99 -30.88
N ILE A 437 1.46 -10.14 -30.02
CA ILE A 437 0.02 -9.92 -30.00
C ILE A 437 -0.46 -9.25 -31.30
N TYR A 438 0.28 -8.26 -31.81
CA TYR A 438 -0.02 -7.62 -33.09
C TYR A 438 -0.03 -8.64 -34.23
N ILE A 439 0.98 -9.50 -34.32
CA ILE A 439 1.06 -10.54 -35.35
C ILE A 439 -0.13 -11.48 -35.25
N SER A 440 -0.46 -11.95 -34.05
CA SER A 440 -1.61 -12.83 -33.84
C SER A 440 -2.93 -12.15 -34.27
N LEU A 441 -3.13 -10.88 -33.91
CA LEU A 441 -4.27 -10.07 -34.37
C LEU A 441 -4.37 -9.96 -35.90
N ILE A 442 -3.23 -9.78 -36.55
CA ILE A 442 -3.11 -9.67 -38.00
C ILE A 442 -3.46 -10.99 -38.69
N VAL A 443 -2.99 -12.10 -38.13
CA VAL A 443 -3.17 -13.45 -38.66
C VAL A 443 -4.61 -13.94 -38.46
N ASP A 444 -5.25 -13.56 -37.35
CA ASP A 444 -6.65 -13.89 -37.07
C ASP A 444 -7.66 -12.98 -37.82
N GLY A 445 -7.19 -11.88 -38.42
CA GLY A 445 -8.03 -10.88 -39.08
C GLY A 445 -8.46 -11.26 -40.52
N PRO A 446 -9.70 -10.95 -40.96
CA PRO A 446 -10.27 -11.52 -42.20
C PRO A 446 -9.80 -10.94 -43.54
N LYS A 447 -8.93 -9.92 -43.57
CA LYS A 447 -8.36 -9.35 -44.81
C LYS A 447 -7.04 -8.65 -44.50
N PHE A 448 -5.94 -9.38 -44.55
CA PHE A 448 -4.64 -8.84 -44.18
C PHE A 448 -3.72 -8.64 -45.39
N GLN A 449 -3.04 -7.49 -45.46
CA GLN A 449 -2.13 -7.13 -46.55
C GLN A 449 -0.69 -7.49 -46.19
N SER A 450 -0.11 -8.44 -46.91
CA SER A 450 1.22 -8.99 -46.61
C SER A 450 2.33 -7.95 -46.54
N SER A 451 2.29 -6.96 -47.44
CA SER A 451 3.24 -5.85 -47.51
C SER A 451 3.28 -4.99 -46.23
N ILE A 452 2.16 -4.85 -45.52
CA ILE A 452 2.09 -4.08 -44.27
C ILE A 452 2.83 -4.83 -43.15
N LEU A 453 2.63 -6.15 -43.04
CA LEU A 453 3.29 -6.97 -42.02
C LEU A 453 4.80 -7.03 -42.25
N GLU A 454 5.24 -7.21 -43.50
CA GLU A 454 6.66 -7.19 -43.88
C GLU A 454 7.33 -5.86 -43.50
N SER A 455 6.67 -4.74 -43.79
CA SER A 455 7.17 -3.40 -43.45
C SER A 455 7.30 -3.23 -41.92
N ASN A 456 6.28 -3.63 -41.16
CA ASN A 456 6.29 -3.53 -39.70
C ASN A 456 7.32 -4.46 -39.04
N LEU A 457 7.53 -5.66 -39.59
CA LEU A 457 8.54 -6.62 -39.09
C LEU A 457 9.95 -6.16 -39.42
N THR A 458 10.16 -5.58 -40.60
CA THR A 458 11.43 -4.93 -40.95
C THR A 458 11.74 -3.78 -40.01
N PHE A 459 10.74 -2.95 -39.70
CA PHE A 459 10.88 -1.87 -38.72
C PHE A 459 11.26 -2.43 -37.33
N PHE A 460 10.57 -3.46 -36.84
CA PHE A 460 10.90 -4.12 -35.58
C PHE A 460 12.34 -4.65 -35.55
N LYS A 461 12.76 -5.35 -36.60
CA LYS A 461 14.11 -5.94 -36.71
C LYS A 461 15.21 -4.90 -36.60
N ASN A 462 14.97 -3.71 -37.16
CA ASN A 462 15.92 -2.59 -37.09
C ASN A 462 15.98 -1.90 -35.73
N LYS A 463 15.02 -2.15 -34.83
CA LYS A 463 14.85 -1.42 -33.56
C LYS A 463 14.96 -2.31 -32.31
N ARG A 464 14.79 -3.63 -32.43
CA ARG A 464 14.88 -4.59 -31.31
C ARG A 464 16.30 -4.75 -30.72
N GLN A 465 16.44 -5.35 -29.54
CA GLN A 465 17.73 -5.82 -29.05
C GLN A 465 18.21 -7.02 -29.87
N LYS A 466 19.54 -7.21 -29.95
CA LYS A 466 20.18 -8.29 -30.73
C LYS A 466 19.69 -9.70 -30.33
N ASN A 467 19.13 -9.86 -29.14
CA ASN A 467 18.62 -11.12 -28.59
C ASN A 467 17.09 -11.17 -28.44
N ASP A 468 16.36 -10.11 -28.82
CA ASP A 468 14.90 -10.10 -28.69
C ASP A 468 14.28 -11.01 -29.75
N LYS A 469 13.59 -12.05 -29.27
CA LYS A 469 12.83 -13.00 -30.08
C LYS A 469 11.34 -12.72 -29.93
N ILE A 470 10.60 -12.85 -31.02
CA ILE A 470 9.14 -12.83 -30.98
C ILE A 470 8.69 -14.27 -30.85
N TYR A 471 7.94 -14.56 -29.80
CA TYR A 471 7.35 -15.87 -29.58
C TYR A 471 5.91 -15.86 -30.07
N LEU A 472 5.57 -16.76 -31.00
CA LEU A 472 4.22 -16.90 -31.56
C LEU A 472 3.61 -18.22 -31.10
N SER A 473 2.29 -18.30 -30.96
CA SER A 473 1.67 -19.60 -30.70
C SER A 473 1.90 -20.55 -31.90
N PRO A 474 1.90 -21.88 -31.69
CA PRO A 474 2.01 -22.84 -32.79
C PRO A 474 0.96 -22.63 -33.89
N ASP A 475 -0.24 -22.19 -33.51
CA ASP A 475 -1.33 -21.91 -34.44
C ASP A 475 -1.11 -20.62 -35.22
N ASP A 476 -0.68 -19.53 -34.56
CA ASP A 476 -0.31 -18.28 -35.24
C ASP A 476 0.82 -18.52 -36.24
N TYR A 477 1.81 -19.33 -35.87
CA TYR A 477 2.94 -19.67 -36.72
C TYR A 477 2.50 -20.47 -37.95
N LYS A 478 1.63 -21.48 -37.78
CA LYS A 478 1.08 -22.25 -38.90
C LYS A 478 0.25 -21.39 -39.84
N LYS A 479 -0.61 -20.52 -39.31
CA LYS A 479 -1.42 -19.60 -40.12
C LYS A 479 -0.53 -18.63 -40.90
N LEU A 480 0.54 -18.13 -40.29
CA LEU A 480 1.56 -17.33 -40.97
C LEU A 480 2.21 -18.07 -42.14
N ASP A 481 2.64 -19.32 -41.92
CA ASP A 481 3.28 -20.18 -42.94
C ASP A 481 2.31 -20.55 -44.07
N GLN A 482 1.01 -20.68 -43.77
CA GLN A 482 -0.04 -20.99 -44.76
C GLN A 482 -0.47 -19.77 -45.59
N VAL A 483 -0.63 -18.61 -44.95
CA VAL A 483 -1.11 -17.38 -45.61
C VAL A 483 0.00 -16.74 -46.43
N TYR A 484 1.25 -17.01 -46.08
CA TYR A 484 2.38 -16.41 -46.74
C TYR A 484 3.43 -17.46 -47.07
N ASP A 485 3.74 -17.56 -48.35
CA ASP A 485 4.83 -18.37 -48.91
C ASP A 485 6.19 -17.68 -48.60
N ILE A 486 6.42 -17.33 -47.34
CA ILE A 486 7.53 -16.46 -46.94
C ILE A 486 8.81 -17.26 -46.90
N SER A 487 9.83 -16.75 -47.58
CA SER A 487 11.19 -17.25 -47.41
C SER A 487 11.56 -17.27 -45.91
N ARG A 488 11.79 -18.46 -45.34
CA ARG A 488 12.23 -18.67 -43.95
C ARG A 488 13.46 -17.81 -43.55
N SER A 489 14.20 -17.30 -44.54
CA SER A 489 15.30 -16.34 -44.36
C SER A 489 14.91 -14.98 -43.78
N GLN A 490 13.69 -14.48 -44.02
CA GLN A 490 13.24 -13.17 -43.53
C GLN A 490 12.79 -13.21 -42.06
N PHE A 491 12.45 -14.40 -41.53
CA PHE A 491 11.81 -14.60 -40.23
C PHE A 491 12.57 -15.48 -39.22
N LYS A 492 13.90 -15.58 -39.31
CA LYS A 492 14.75 -16.29 -38.32
C LYS A 492 14.56 -15.83 -36.85
N ASP A 493 13.84 -14.73 -36.67
CA ASP A 493 13.58 -14.03 -35.43
C ASP A 493 12.23 -14.36 -34.77
N LEU A 494 11.34 -15.05 -35.50
CA LEU A 494 10.11 -15.65 -34.98
C LEU A 494 10.45 -17.04 -34.44
N VAL A 495 10.18 -17.27 -33.15
CA VAL A 495 10.53 -18.51 -32.47
C VAL A 495 9.25 -19.18 -31.98
N LEU A 496 9.11 -20.47 -32.28
CA LEU A 496 8.10 -21.31 -31.66
C LEU A 496 8.47 -21.46 -30.17
N PRO A 497 7.55 -21.19 -29.23
CA PRO A 497 7.74 -21.58 -27.84
C PRO A 497 7.85 -23.11 -27.81
N ASN A 498 8.90 -23.61 -27.16
CA ASN A 498 9.13 -25.05 -26.96
C ASN A 498 7.98 -25.70 -26.19
#